data_AF-A0A4P9YNG1-F1
#
_entry.id   AF-A0A4P9YNG1-F1
#
_cell.length_a   1.000
_cell.length_b   1.000
_cell.length_c   1.000
_cell.angle_alpha   90.00
_cell.angle_beta   90.00
_cell.angle_gamma   90.00
#
_symmetry.space_group_name_H-M   'P 1'
#
loop_
_entity.id
_entity.type
_entity.pdbx_description
1 polymer ?
#
loop_
_entity_poly.entity_id
_entity_poly.type
_entity_poly.pdbx_seq_one_letter_code
_entity_poly.pdbx_strand_id
1 'polypeptide(L)'
;MHYPSKEEIQALSFVEIYTQQKELLYTALNDFQSDIRYEALKCCFKLFDDAAGINYVDEEFVLNLISHIKDEDWGDKVVSFLAKLGSLRDQIIYFRIMDLFGQLSCVNPEWGNSLGLLQTFPEKIIKEDLLTQMNAIELCNQCANLIVQNNAWSAIGSICSDIETAVIVRNIKIQGKDMISRLITECIKSVAEKRSACLLSLENIFNCRGLISSGSEFCRALYYEIGCETSALSFLLSIATNPDDDIRIPAFKVLFSLCHFDWAVTDMVNKNDYFEYLLNRDRDTTKTGTIWKYDIIKKLWEHPMAASLFSPGRLFHLKTYVQQGAYFLPKDLLVSTETS
;
A
#
# COMPACT_ATOMS: atom_id res chain seq x y z
N MET A 1 -26.41 11.59 39.61
CA MET A 1 -25.07 11.04 39.33
C MET A 1 -24.12 11.61 40.36
N HIS A 2 -23.42 10.74 41.09
CA HIS A 2 -22.37 11.14 42.03
C HIS A 2 -21.15 11.57 41.22
N TYR A 3 -20.61 12.76 41.48
CA TYR A 3 -19.37 13.22 40.85
C TYR A 3 -18.19 12.74 41.71
N PRO A 4 -17.20 12.04 41.13
CA PRO A 4 -16.11 11.49 41.90
C PRO A 4 -15.21 12.56 42.50
N SER A 5 -14.77 12.36 43.74
CA SER A 5 -13.72 13.17 44.36
C SER A 5 -12.32 12.74 43.90
N LYS A 6 -11.35 13.64 44.05
CA LYS A 6 -9.94 13.34 43.77
C LYS A 6 -9.41 12.20 44.63
N GLU A 7 -9.78 12.17 45.91
CA GLU A 7 -9.38 11.11 46.83
C GLU A 7 -10.00 9.76 46.45
N GLU A 8 -11.25 9.75 45.96
CA GLU A 8 -11.94 8.53 45.53
C GLU A 8 -11.22 7.85 44.34
N ILE A 9 -10.74 8.64 43.37
CA ILE A 9 -9.98 8.12 42.21
C ILE A 9 -8.59 7.62 42.62
N GLN A 10 -7.94 8.30 43.57
CA GLN A 10 -6.58 7.94 44.01
C GLN A 10 -6.54 6.72 44.92
N ALA A 11 -7.63 6.44 45.64
CA ALA A 11 -7.72 5.38 46.64
C ALA A 11 -7.86 3.98 46.05
N LEU A 12 -8.29 3.87 44.79
CA LEU A 12 -8.60 2.59 44.16
C LEU A 12 -7.56 2.23 43.09
N SER A 13 -7.26 0.94 42.95
CA SER A 13 -6.51 0.46 41.79
C SER A 13 -7.36 0.53 40.52
N PHE A 14 -6.70 0.56 39.36
CA PHE A 14 -7.43 0.56 38.08
C PHE A 14 -8.38 -0.63 37.99
N VAL A 15 -7.94 -1.84 38.37
CA VAL A 15 -8.76 -3.06 38.27
C VAL A 15 -10.00 -2.93 39.13
N GLU A 16 -9.89 -2.39 40.35
CA GLU A 16 -11.03 -2.16 41.24
C GLU A 16 -12.00 -1.12 40.68
N ILE A 17 -11.49 0.02 40.20
CA ILE A 17 -12.33 1.04 39.56
C ILE A 17 -13.00 0.48 38.32
N TYR A 18 -12.26 -0.19 37.44
CA TYR A 18 -12.77 -0.58 36.14
C TYR A 18 -13.77 -1.75 36.22
N THR A 19 -13.53 -2.72 37.12
CA THR A 19 -14.44 -3.86 37.28
C THR A 19 -15.65 -3.58 38.16
N GLN A 20 -15.53 -2.66 39.13
CA GLN A 20 -16.59 -2.42 40.12
C GLN A 20 -17.24 -1.04 40.00
N GLN A 21 -16.57 -0.07 39.39
CA GLN A 21 -16.97 1.34 39.35
C GLN A 21 -16.67 2.01 37.99
N LYS A 22 -16.87 1.28 36.88
CA LYS A 22 -16.59 1.75 35.51
C LYS A 22 -17.23 3.11 35.18
N GLU A 23 -18.48 3.31 35.60
CA GLU A 23 -19.24 4.56 35.45
C GLU A 23 -18.57 5.74 36.17
N LEU A 24 -17.93 5.48 37.32
CA LEU A 24 -17.22 6.50 38.09
C LEU A 24 -15.97 6.97 37.34
N LEU A 25 -15.23 6.04 36.73
CA LEU A 25 -14.09 6.37 35.86
C LEU A 25 -14.51 7.20 34.65
N TYR A 26 -15.60 6.82 33.98
CA TYR A 26 -16.07 7.53 32.80
C TYR A 26 -16.63 8.91 33.11
N THR A 27 -17.28 9.06 34.26
CA THR A 27 -17.72 10.37 34.75
C THR A 27 -16.50 11.25 35.06
N ALA A 28 -15.46 10.69 35.67
CA ALA A 28 -14.22 11.41 35.97
C ALA A 28 -13.43 11.82 34.72
N LEU A 29 -13.35 10.94 33.71
CA LEU A 29 -12.67 11.23 32.44
C LEU A 29 -13.39 12.35 31.68
N ASN A 30 -14.72 12.36 31.70
CA ASN A 30 -15.53 13.39 31.05
C ASN A 30 -15.75 14.65 31.91
N ASP A 31 -15.08 14.77 33.05
CA ASP A 31 -15.22 15.93 33.95
C ASP A 31 -14.62 17.21 33.30
N PHE A 32 -15.34 18.32 33.45
CA PHE A 32 -14.90 19.63 33.00
C PHE A 32 -13.77 20.22 33.88
N GLN A 33 -13.61 19.72 35.12
CA GLN A 33 -12.52 20.05 36.03
C GLN A 33 -11.25 19.30 35.63
N SER A 34 -10.20 20.05 35.28
CA SER A 34 -8.92 19.50 34.83
C SER A 34 -8.31 18.53 35.86
N ASP A 35 -8.41 18.83 37.16
CA ASP A 35 -7.73 18.04 38.20
C ASP A 35 -8.30 16.62 38.38
N ILE A 36 -9.62 16.45 38.33
CA ILE A 36 -10.28 15.15 38.45
C ILE A 36 -10.00 14.31 37.20
N ARG A 37 -10.15 14.92 36.03
CA ARG A 37 -9.80 14.32 34.74
C ARG A 37 -8.33 13.89 34.69
N TYR A 38 -7.42 14.70 35.23
CA TYR A 38 -5.98 14.44 35.28
C TYR A 38 -5.64 13.22 36.13
N GLU A 39 -6.28 13.07 37.30
CA GLU A 39 -6.09 11.91 38.16
C GLU A 39 -6.75 10.65 37.59
N ALA A 40 -7.90 10.77 36.91
CA ALA A 40 -8.52 9.67 36.20
C ALA A 40 -7.60 9.15 35.08
N LEU A 41 -7.04 10.05 34.27
CA LEU A 41 -6.06 9.72 33.24
C LEU A 41 -4.83 9.02 33.84
N LYS A 42 -4.24 9.56 34.92
CA LYS A 42 -3.13 8.87 35.63
C LYS A 42 -3.51 7.46 36.08
N CYS A 43 -4.71 7.27 36.60
CA CYS A 43 -5.19 5.94 37.00
C CYS A 43 -5.27 5.00 35.80
N CYS A 44 -5.78 5.47 34.65
CA CYS A 44 -5.75 4.74 33.38
C CYS A 44 -4.33 4.37 32.94
N PHE A 45 -3.34 5.26 33.08
CA PHE A 45 -1.95 4.95 32.70
C PHE A 45 -1.23 4.01 33.67
N LYS A 46 -1.66 3.92 34.94
CA LYS A 46 -1.14 2.92 35.91
C LYS A 46 -1.49 1.48 35.52
N LEU A 47 -2.42 1.28 34.60
CA LEU A 47 -2.71 -0.03 33.98
C LEU A 47 -1.46 -0.72 33.44
N PHE A 48 -0.44 0.04 33.01
CA PHE A 48 0.80 -0.52 32.47
C PHE A 48 1.61 -1.35 33.46
N ASP A 49 1.49 -1.04 34.75
CA ASP A 49 2.25 -1.74 35.78
C ASP A 49 1.56 -3.05 36.19
N ASP A 50 0.33 -3.30 35.71
CA ASP A 50 -0.47 -4.48 36.02
C ASP A 50 -0.89 -5.22 34.74
N ALA A 51 -0.15 -6.28 34.42
CA ALA A 51 -0.41 -7.16 33.27
C ALA A 51 -1.81 -7.78 33.26
N ALA A 52 -2.49 -7.86 34.41
CA ALA A 52 -3.86 -8.38 34.49
C ALA A 52 -4.91 -7.33 34.05
N GLY A 53 -4.65 -6.04 34.27
CA GLY A 53 -5.57 -4.93 33.98
C GLY A 53 -5.90 -4.79 32.50
N ILE A 54 -4.95 -5.12 31.63
CA ILE A 54 -5.09 -5.09 30.17
C ILE A 54 -6.26 -5.95 29.67
N ASN A 55 -6.49 -7.11 30.28
CA ASN A 55 -7.54 -8.04 29.83
C ASN A 55 -8.97 -7.52 30.09
N TYR A 56 -9.10 -6.45 30.88
CA TYR A 56 -10.38 -5.84 31.18
C TYR A 56 -10.73 -4.72 30.19
N VAL A 57 -9.78 -4.19 29.43
CA VAL A 57 -10.00 -3.03 28.56
C VAL A 57 -10.97 -3.37 27.41
N ASP A 58 -12.10 -2.67 27.36
CA ASP A 58 -13.08 -2.76 26.28
C ASP A 58 -13.03 -1.59 25.29
N GLU A 59 -13.84 -1.68 24.23
CA GLU A 59 -13.93 -0.67 23.17
C GLU A 59 -14.33 0.70 23.69
N GLU A 60 -15.26 0.73 24.64
CA GLU A 60 -15.80 1.97 25.20
C GLU A 60 -14.72 2.73 25.97
N PHE A 61 -13.84 2.01 26.67
CA PHE A 61 -12.70 2.60 27.36
C PHE A 61 -11.71 3.23 26.38
N VAL A 62 -11.39 2.50 25.30
CA VAL A 62 -10.51 3.00 24.25
C VAL A 62 -11.11 4.27 23.64
N LEU A 63 -12.39 4.26 23.24
CA LEU A 63 -13.14 5.41 22.69
C LEU A 63 -13.16 6.62 23.63
N ASN A 64 -13.29 6.39 24.93
CA ASN A 64 -13.26 7.47 25.92
C ASN A 64 -11.86 8.09 26.02
N LEU A 65 -10.81 7.25 26.07
CA LEU A 65 -9.42 7.70 26.12
C LEU A 65 -9.03 8.55 24.89
N ILE A 66 -9.55 8.18 23.71
CA ILE A 66 -9.36 8.90 22.45
C ILE A 66 -9.86 10.34 22.50
N SER A 67 -10.98 10.57 23.20
CA SER A 67 -11.57 11.91 23.28
C SER A 67 -10.61 12.94 23.90
N HIS A 68 -9.62 12.46 24.67
CA HIS A 68 -8.59 13.25 25.33
C HIS A 68 -7.31 13.44 24.50
N ILE A 69 -7.23 12.92 23.28
CA ILE A 69 -6.03 13.07 22.43
C ILE A 69 -5.79 14.53 22.01
N LYS A 70 -6.86 15.32 21.93
CA LYS A 70 -6.79 16.75 21.61
C LYS A 70 -6.41 17.62 22.81
N ASP A 71 -6.21 17.04 23.98
CA ASP A 71 -5.76 17.75 25.19
C ASP A 71 -4.23 17.98 25.09
N GLU A 72 -3.79 19.26 25.14
CA GLU A 72 -2.39 19.67 24.94
C GLU A 72 -1.41 18.95 25.89
N ASP A 73 -1.86 18.57 27.09
CA ASP A 73 -1.02 17.95 28.11
C ASP A 73 -0.95 16.41 28.03
N TRP A 74 -1.85 15.79 27.26
CA TRP A 74 -2.11 14.35 27.29
C TRP A 74 -2.10 13.65 25.95
N GLY A 75 -2.23 14.37 24.82
CA GLY A 75 -2.24 13.78 23.48
C GLY A 75 -1.12 12.75 23.25
N ASP A 76 0.13 13.14 23.50
CA ASP A 76 1.29 12.25 23.31
C ASP A 76 1.31 11.05 24.26
N LYS A 77 0.84 11.24 25.50
CA LYS A 77 0.75 10.16 26.49
C LYS A 77 -0.33 9.16 26.11
N VAL A 78 -1.49 9.64 25.68
CA VAL A 78 -2.61 8.81 25.19
C VAL A 78 -2.18 8.02 23.95
N VAL A 79 -1.49 8.66 23.00
CA VAL A 79 -0.92 8.01 21.82
C VAL A 79 0.10 6.93 22.22
N SER A 80 1.02 7.24 23.14
CA SER A 80 1.97 6.25 23.69
C SER A 80 1.28 5.09 24.40
N PHE A 81 0.15 5.35 25.06
CA PHE A 81 -0.61 4.33 25.76
C PHE A 81 -1.32 3.38 24.80
N LEU A 82 -2.02 3.94 23.82
CA LEU A 82 -2.66 3.17 22.76
C LEU A 82 -1.63 2.34 21.98
N ALA A 83 -0.39 2.85 21.83
CA ALA A 83 0.71 2.10 21.22
C ALA A 83 1.11 0.85 21.99
N LYS A 84 1.24 0.98 23.30
CA LYS A 84 1.53 -0.16 24.17
C LYS A 84 0.36 -1.14 24.18
N LEU A 85 -0.89 -0.65 24.19
CA LEU A 85 -2.06 -1.52 24.09
C LEU A 85 -2.09 -2.31 22.77
N GLY A 86 -1.78 -1.67 21.64
CA GLY A 86 -1.65 -2.35 20.34
C GLY A 86 -0.45 -3.32 20.25
N SER A 87 0.44 -3.35 21.24
CA SER A 87 1.51 -4.36 21.29
C SER A 87 1.06 -5.68 21.93
N LEU A 88 -0.15 -5.73 22.50
CA LEU A 88 -0.69 -6.85 23.27
C LEU A 88 -1.43 -7.85 22.37
N ARG A 89 -1.59 -9.09 22.85
CA ARG A 89 -1.96 -10.27 22.02
C ARG A 89 -3.43 -10.33 21.57
N ASP A 90 -4.31 -9.42 22.00
CA ASP A 90 -5.72 -9.47 21.63
C ASP A 90 -5.95 -8.82 20.25
N GLN A 91 -6.39 -9.62 19.28
CA GLN A 91 -6.60 -9.17 17.90
C GLN A 91 -7.74 -8.14 17.79
N ILE A 92 -8.81 -8.27 18.55
CA ILE A 92 -9.96 -7.35 18.46
C ILE A 92 -9.53 -5.97 18.96
N ILE A 93 -8.82 -5.94 20.10
CA ILE A 93 -8.27 -4.70 20.66
C ILE A 93 -7.23 -4.11 19.71
N TYR A 94 -6.37 -4.95 19.12
CA TYR A 94 -5.40 -4.52 18.12
C TYR A 94 -6.07 -3.83 16.93
N PHE A 95 -7.05 -4.47 16.28
CA PHE A 95 -7.73 -3.89 15.12
C PHE A 95 -8.48 -2.60 15.45
N ARG A 96 -9.10 -2.51 16.63
CA ARG A 96 -9.76 -1.29 17.10
C ARG A 96 -8.78 -0.14 17.33
N ILE A 97 -7.64 -0.43 17.94
CA ILE A 97 -6.56 0.55 18.14
C ILE A 97 -6.00 1.00 16.79
N MET A 98 -5.89 0.09 15.82
CA MET A 98 -5.38 0.42 14.49
C MET A 98 -6.39 1.22 13.65
N ASP A 99 -7.68 0.90 13.72
CA ASP A 99 -8.75 1.70 13.09
C ASP A 99 -8.75 3.11 13.67
N LEU A 100 -8.68 3.19 15.00
CA LEU A 100 -8.50 4.43 15.69
C LEU A 100 -7.26 5.20 15.22
N PHE A 101 -6.09 4.57 15.12
CA PHE A 101 -4.89 5.26 14.66
C PHE A 101 -5.02 5.74 13.22
N GLY A 102 -5.75 5.00 12.37
CA GLY A 102 -6.16 5.48 11.06
C GLY A 102 -6.95 6.78 11.16
N GLN A 103 -8.02 6.80 11.96
CA GLN A 103 -8.85 7.98 12.18
C GLN A 103 -8.08 9.16 12.78
N LEU A 104 -7.17 8.91 13.73
CA LEU A 104 -6.35 9.93 14.37
C LEU A 104 -5.29 10.51 13.44
N SER A 105 -4.71 9.69 12.57
CA SER A 105 -3.74 10.16 11.58
C SER A 105 -4.38 11.17 10.61
N CYS A 106 -5.68 11.04 10.32
CA CYS A 106 -6.44 12.02 9.54
C CYS A 106 -6.58 13.38 10.25
N VAL A 107 -6.46 13.43 11.58
CA VAL A 107 -6.53 14.66 12.38
C VAL A 107 -5.14 15.26 12.59
N ASN A 108 -4.15 14.42 12.93
CA ASN A 108 -2.75 14.83 13.05
C ASN A 108 -1.83 13.72 12.51
N PRO A 109 -1.10 13.97 11.40
CA PRO A 109 -0.19 12.99 10.81
C PRO A 109 0.92 12.51 11.75
N GLU A 110 1.37 13.33 12.70
CA GLU A 110 2.44 12.98 13.64
C GLU A 110 2.02 11.88 14.62
N TRP A 111 0.74 11.84 15.01
CA TRP A 111 0.19 10.80 15.89
C TRP A 111 0.10 9.43 15.20
N GLY A 112 -0.05 9.40 13.88
CA GLY A 112 0.09 8.18 13.09
C GLY A 112 1.53 7.67 13.03
N ASN A 113 2.52 8.58 13.13
CA ASN A 113 3.94 8.23 13.05
C ASN A 113 4.53 7.72 14.35
N SER A 114 3.94 8.09 15.51
CA SER A 114 4.52 7.85 16.83
C SER A 114 4.63 6.39 17.23
N LEU A 115 4.07 5.46 16.45
CA LEU A 115 3.87 4.11 16.94
C LEU A 115 4.82 3.05 16.45
N GLY A 116 5.44 3.17 15.27
CA GLY A 116 6.09 2.02 14.63
C GLY A 116 5.15 0.82 14.38
N LEU A 117 3.94 0.77 14.97
CA LEU A 117 2.94 -0.27 14.80
C LEU A 117 2.52 -0.34 13.35
N LEU A 118 2.18 0.80 12.72
CA LEU A 118 1.84 0.89 11.29
C LEU A 118 2.99 0.46 10.36
N GLN A 119 4.25 0.59 10.80
CA GLN A 119 5.41 0.09 10.06
C GLN A 119 5.60 -1.43 10.23
N THR A 120 5.38 -1.97 11.44
CA THR A 120 5.42 -3.42 11.73
C THR A 120 4.15 -4.17 11.33
N PHE A 121 3.11 -3.43 10.93
CA PHE A 121 1.77 -3.93 10.65
C PHE A 121 1.74 -4.95 9.51
N PRO A 122 2.39 -4.69 8.34
CA PRO A 122 2.43 -5.68 7.28
C PRO A 122 3.10 -6.98 7.72
N GLU A 123 4.17 -6.92 8.52
CA GLU A 123 4.93 -8.10 8.95
C GLU A 123 4.16 -8.98 9.95
N LYS A 124 3.40 -8.38 10.86
CA LYS A 124 2.60 -9.11 11.85
C LYS A 124 1.38 -9.80 11.24
N ILE A 125 0.81 -9.21 10.20
CA ILE A 125 -0.47 -9.62 9.62
C ILE A 125 -0.35 -10.75 8.60
N ILE A 126 0.83 -10.97 8.01
CA ILE A 126 1.08 -12.04 7.04
C ILE A 126 0.72 -13.45 7.58
N LYS A 127 0.64 -13.63 8.90
CA LYS A 127 0.28 -14.91 9.55
C LYS A 127 -1.22 -15.10 9.81
N GLU A 128 -2.03 -14.07 9.60
CA GLU A 128 -3.48 -14.09 9.85
C GLU A 128 -4.27 -14.52 8.62
N ASP A 129 -5.57 -14.80 8.78
CA ASP A 129 -6.45 -15.12 7.66
C ASP A 129 -6.65 -13.93 6.70
N LEU A 130 -6.91 -14.21 5.42
CA LEU A 130 -6.97 -13.18 4.37
C LEU A 130 -8.00 -12.08 4.62
N LEU A 131 -9.14 -12.37 5.28
CA LEU A 131 -10.15 -11.34 5.57
C LEU A 131 -9.60 -10.34 6.59
N THR A 132 -8.96 -10.85 7.63
CA THR A 132 -8.27 -10.05 8.64
C THR A 132 -7.18 -9.20 8.00
N GLN A 133 -6.37 -9.77 7.09
CA GLN A 133 -5.35 -9.02 6.34
C GLN A 133 -5.95 -7.88 5.50
N MET A 134 -7.06 -8.12 4.80
CA MET A 134 -7.70 -7.11 3.94
C MET A 134 -8.33 -5.97 4.75
N ASN A 135 -8.95 -6.27 5.90
CA ASN A 135 -9.45 -5.23 6.81
C ASN A 135 -8.30 -4.37 7.32
N ALA A 136 -7.20 -5.00 7.72
CA ALA A 136 -5.99 -4.32 8.16
C ALA A 136 -5.49 -3.30 7.12
N ILE A 137 -5.32 -3.77 5.89
CA ILE A 137 -4.82 -2.96 4.79
C ILE A 137 -5.78 -1.80 4.49
N GLU A 138 -7.09 -2.03 4.54
CA GLU A 138 -8.08 -0.95 4.37
C GLU A 138 -7.90 0.15 5.41
N LEU A 139 -7.68 -0.20 6.68
CA LEU A 139 -7.43 0.79 7.73
C LEU A 139 -6.14 1.59 7.46
N CYS A 140 -5.08 0.93 7.01
CA CYS A 140 -3.84 1.61 6.64
C CYS A 140 -4.01 2.55 5.43
N ASN A 141 -4.83 2.17 4.46
CA ASN A 141 -5.14 3.00 3.29
C ASN A 141 -5.94 4.25 3.66
N GLN A 142 -6.69 4.22 4.76
CA GLN A 142 -7.42 5.37 5.29
C GLN A 142 -6.53 6.34 6.11
N CYS A 143 -5.32 5.93 6.47
CA CYS A 143 -4.40 6.77 7.24
C CYS A 143 -3.94 7.99 6.43
N ALA A 144 -3.69 9.15 7.04
CA ALA A 144 -3.15 10.31 6.33
C ALA A 144 -1.67 10.16 5.92
N ASN A 145 -0.95 9.26 6.58
CA ASN A 145 0.47 9.06 6.33
C ASN A 145 0.72 8.30 5.00
N LEU A 146 1.45 8.93 4.09
CA LEU A 146 1.76 8.37 2.77
C LEU A 146 2.62 7.10 2.83
N ILE A 147 3.58 7.03 3.75
CA ILE A 147 4.46 5.86 3.94
C ILE A 147 3.61 4.64 4.34
N VAL A 148 2.66 4.83 5.25
CA VAL A 148 1.74 3.79 5.70
C VAL A 148 0.84 3.32 4.57
N GLN A 149 0.26 4.25 3.81
CA GLN A 149 -0.54 3.90 2.62
C GLN A 149 0.31 3.13 1.59
N ASN A 150 1.53 3.58 1.32
CA ASN A 150 2.43 2.92 0.35
C ASN A 150 2.79 1.49 0.80
N ASN A 151 3.06 1.29 2.09
CA ASN A 151 3.31 -0.03 2.66
C ASN A 151 2.07 -0.93 2.57
N ALA A 152 0.88 -0.38 2.76
CA ALA A 152 -0.38 -1.11 2.64
C ALA A 152 -0.63 -1.59 1.19
N TRP A 153 -0.39 -0.75 0.19
CA TRP A 153 -0.44 -1.15 -1.21
C TRP A 153 0.59 -2.24 -1.52
N SER A 154 1.84 -2.06 -1.08
CA SER A 154 2.91 -3.05 -1.26
C SER A 154 2.58 -4.41 -0.62
N ALA A 155 1.92 -4.40 0.54
CA ALA A 155 1.44 -5.61 1.20
C ALA A 155 0.41 -6.36 0.34
N ILE A 156 -0.54 -5.66 -0.28
CA ILE A 156 -1.50 -6.28 -1.22
C ILE A 156 -0.75 -6.96 -2.37
N GLY A 157 0.22 -6.27 -2.98
CA GLY A 157 1.01 -6.85 -4.07
C GLY A 157 1.75 -8.12 -3.64
N SER A 158 2.28 -8.13 -2.41
CA SER A 158 3.00 -9.28 -1.85
C SER A 158 2.06 -10.45 -1.55
N ILE A 159 0.90 -10.19 -0.94
CA ILE A 159 -0.13 -11.20 -0.64
C ILE A 159 -0.67 -11.81 -1.94
N CYS A 160 -0.93 -10.97 -2.94
CA CYS A 160 -1.47 -11.38 -4.24
C CYS A 160 -0.38 -11.85 -5.25
N SER A 161 0.83 -12.18 -4.77
CA SER A 161 1.90 -12.76 -5.61
C SER A 161 1.69 -14.25 -5.94
N ASP A 162 0.65 -14.85 -5.38
CA ASP A 162 0.14 -16.17 -5.72
C ASP A 162 -1.27 -16.05 -6.33
N ILE A 163 -1.53 -16.77 -7.43
CA ILE A 163 -2.77 -16.58 -8.18
C ILE A 163 -4.02 -17.01 -7.40
N GLU A 164 -3.94 -18.09 -6.61
CA GLU A 164 -5.08 -18.58 -5.82
C GLU A 164 -5.46 -17.51 -4.79
N THR A 165 -4.43 -16.96 -4.13
CA THR A 165 -4.60 -15.87 -3.17
C THR A 165 -5.17 -14.61 -3.82
N ALA A 166 -4.66 -14.20 -4.99
CA ALA A 166 -5.16 -13.04 -5.72
C ALA A 166 -6.64 -13.19 -6.12
N VAL A 167 -7.06 -14.39 -6.54
CA VAL A 167 -8.46 -14.69 -6.87
C VAL A 167 -9.35 -14.63 -5.62
N ILE A 168 -8.90 -15.15 -4.49
CA ILE A 168 -9.64 -15.06 -3.22
C ILE A 168 -9.79 -13.59 -2.79
N VAL A 169 -8.70 -12.83 -2.80
CA VAL A 169 -8.70 -11.40 -2.44
C VAL A 169 -9.63 -10.59 -3.33
N ARG A 170 -9.74 -10.91 -4.62
CA ARG A 170 -10.69 -10.29 -5.56
C ARG A 170 -12.16 -10.49 -5.16
N ASN A 171 -12.46 -11.60 -4.47
CA ASN A 171 -13.80 -11.94 -4.02
C ASN A 171 -14.13 -11.39 -2.63
N ILE A 172 -13.13 -11.06 -1.82
CA ILE A 172 -13.33 -10.40 -0.52
C ILE A 172 -13.79 -8.96 -0.75
N LYS A 173 -14.94 -8.58 -0.17
CA LYS A 173 -15.48 -7.22 -0.23
C LYS A 173 -15.36 -6.53 1.12
N ILE A 174 -14.59 -5.45 1.18
CA ILE A 174 -14.50 -4.56 2.34
C ILE A 174 -15.25 -3.27 2.02
N GLN A 175 -16.28 -2.96 2.81
CA GLN A 175 -17.21 -1.85 2.57
C GLN A 175 -17.78 -1.86 1.13
N GLY A 176 -18.13 -3.04 0.62
CA GLY A 176 -18.77 -3.22 -0.69
C GLY A 176 -17.86 -3.17 -1.92
N LYS A 177 -16.53 -3.05 -1.77
CA LYS A 177 -15.55 -3.10 -2.87
C LYS A 177 -14.43 -4.08 -2.57
N ASP A 178 -13.89 -4.74 -3.59
CA ASP A 178 -12.67 -5.55 -3.41
C ASP A 178 -11.42 -4.68 -3.42
N MET A 179 -10.39 -5.22 -2.77
CA MET A 179 -9.14 -4.50 -2.53
C MET A 179 -8.33 -4.30 -3.82
N ILE A 180 -8.41 -5.22 -4.78
CA ILE A 180 -7.69 -5.11 -6.05
C ILE A 180 -8.30 -4.00 -6.93
N SER A 181 -9.62 -3.86 -6.97
CA SER A 181 -10.27 -2.73 -7.65
C SER A 181 -9.94 -1.40 -6.98
N ARG A 182 -9.82 -1.37 -5.64
CA ARG A 182 -9.35 -0.18 -4.92
C ARG A 182 -7.91 0.17 -5.29
N LEU A 183 -7.00 -0.81 -5.32
CA LEU A 183 -5.62 -0.63 -5.78
C LEU A 183 -5.56 -0.05 -7.20
N ILE A 184 -6.33 -0.60 -8.15
CA ILE A 184 -6.36 -0.09 -9.53
C ILE A 184 -6.92 1.33 -9.57
N THR A 185 -8.01 1.58 -8.85
CA THR A 185 -8.60 2.92 -8.74
C THR A 185 -7.60 3.92 -8.17
N GLU A 186 -6.85 3.54 -7.14
CA GLU A 186 -5.83 4.40 -6.54
C GLU A 186 -4.65 4.62 -7.48
N CYS A 187 -4.21 3.59 -8.21
CA CYS A 187 -3.17 3.69 -9.23
C CYS A 187 -3.53 4.73 -10.32
N ILE A 188 -4.79 4.73 -10.76
CA ILE A 188 -5.27 5.65 -11.80
C ILE A 188 -5.33 7.09 -11.27
N LYS A 189 -5.84 7.28 -10.05
CA LYS A 189 -6.13 8.62 -9.47
C LYS A 189 -4.91 9.30 -8.86
N SER A 190 -4.05 8.55 -8.18
CA SER A 190 -2.89 9.08 -7.47
C SER A 190 -1.76 9.44 -8.43
N VAL A 191 -0.75 10.21 -7.98
CA VAL A 191 0.45 10.59 -8.75
C VAL A 191 1.72 10.27 -7.94
N ALA A 192 2.89 10.40 -8.57
CA ALA A 192 4.20 10.27 -7.93
C ALA A 192 4.34 8.98 -7.09
N GLU A 193 4.91 9.05 -5.89
CA GLU A 193 5.23 7.92 -5.02
C GLU A 193 4.06 6.98 -4.76
N LYS A 194 2.85 7.51 -4.56
CA LYS A 194 1.65 6.69 -4.31
C LYS A 194 1.28 5.84 -5.51
N ARG A 195 1.33 6.44 -6.70
CA ARG A 195 1.12 5.71 -7.96
C ARG A 195 2.23 4.69 -8.17
N SER A 196 3.48 5.04 -7.87
CA SER A 196 4.62 4.13 -7.95
C SER A 196 4.43 2.90 -7.08
N ALA A 197 3.99 3.06 -5.82
CA ALA A 197 3.67 1.95 -4.92
C ALA A 197 2.54 1.06 -5.47
N CYS A 198 1.49 1.65 -6.04
CA CYS A 198 0.40 0.89 -6.65
C CYS A 198 0.87 0.09 -7.88
N LEU A 199 1.68 0.69 -8.76
CA LEU A 199 2.22 0.04 -9.94
C LEU A 199 3.15 -1.13 -9.60
N LEU A 200 4.02 -0.98 -8.59
CA LEU A 200 4.86 -2.08 -8.10
C LEU A 200 4.01 -3.23 -7.54
N SER A 201 2.90 -2.89 -6.89
CA SER A 201 1.98 -3.90 -6.37
C SER A 201 1.26 -4.65 -7.50
N LEU A 202 0.84 -3.92 -8.54
CA LEU A 202 0.27 -4.51 -9.76
C LEU A 202 1.29 -5.38 -10.49
N GLU A 203 2.56 -4.98 -10.55
CA GLU A 203 3.63 -5.80 -11.13
C GLU A 203 3.74 -7.17 -10.43
N ASN A 204 3.77 -7.18 -9.09
CA ASN A 204 3.79 -8.44 -8.32
C ASN A 204 2.59 -9.34 -8.66
N ILE A 205 1.41 -8.74 -8.86
CA ILE A 205 0.19 -9.48 -9.24
C ILE A 205 0.30 -10.03 -10.67
N PHE A 206 0.83 -9.25 -11.62
CA PHE A 206 1.05 -9.72 -12.99
C PHE A 206 2.13 -10.81 -13.09
N ASN A 207 3.08 -10.85 -12.16
CA ASN A 207 4.10 -11.89 -12.03
C ASN A 207 3.71 -12.99 -11.04
N CYS A 208 2.41 -13.17 -10.75
CA CYS A 208 1.97 -14.16 -9.78
C CYS A 208 2.42 -15.59 -10.13
N ARG A 209 2.78 -16.36 -9.11
CA ARG A 209 3.13 -17.78 -9.24
C ARG A 209 1.87 -18.60 -9.51
N GLY A 210 2.04 -19.73 -10.18
CA GLY A 210 0.93 -20.65 -10.47
C GLY A 210 0.08 -20.25 -11.67
N LEU A 211 0.59 -19.40 -12.57
CA LEU A 211 -0.04 -19.01 -13.83
C LEU A 211 -0.40 -20.21 -14.73
N ILE A 212 -1.54 -20.82 -14.44
CA ILE A 212 -2.32 -21.68 -15.33
C ILE A 212 -3.22 -20.78 -16.22
N SER A 213 -3.94 -21.38 -17.17
CA SER A 213 -4.80 -20.63 -18.11
C SER A 213 -5.78 -19.67 -17.42
N SER A 214 -6.32 -20.03 -16.25
CA SER A 214 -7.22 -19.17 -15.46
C SER A 214 -6.53 -17.93 -14.88
N GLY A 215 -5.24 -18.00 -14.54
CA GLY A 215 -4.47 -16.86 -14.06
C GLY A 215 -4.25 -15.80 -15.14
N SER A 216 -4.06 -16.24 -16.39
CA SER A 216 -3.94 -15.34 -17.53
C SER A 216 -5.21 -14.53 -17.78
N GLU A 217 -6.40 -15.16 -17.64
CA GLU A 217 -7.68 -14.46 -17.78
C GLU A 217 -7.93 -13.46 -16.65
N PHE A 218 -7.55 -13.83 -15.42
CA PHE A 218 -7.60 -12.93 -14.27
C PHE A 218 -6.73 -11.68 -14.51
N CYS A 219 -5.45 -11.85 -14.86
CA CYS A 219 -4.56 -10.74 -15.18
C CYS A 219 -5.08 -9.90 -16.35
N ARG A 220 -5.67 -10.54 -17.37
CA ARG A 220 -6.29 -9.83 -18.50
C ARG A 220 -7.45 -8.94 -18.06
N ALA A 221 -8.29 -9.38 -17.13
CA ALA A 221 -9.37 -8.56 -16.58
C ALA A 221 -8.81 -7.33 -15.85
N LEU A 222 -7.76 -7.50 -15.03
CA LEU A 222 -7.09 -6.38 -14.34
C LEU A 222 -6.48 -5.39 -15.33
N TYR A 223 -5.84 -5.90 -16.40
CA TYR A 223 -5.28 -5.07 -17.47
C TYR A 223 -6.35 -4.16 -18.09
N TYR A 224 -7.54 -4.67 -18.43
CA TYR A 224 -8.60 -3.83 -18.97
C TYR A 224 -9.18 -2.84 -17.95
N GLU A 225 -9.23 -3.20 -16.67
CA GLU A 225 -9.67 -2.28 -15.60
C GLU A 225 -8.71 -1.09 -15.42
N ILE A 226 -7.39 -1.31 -15.57
CA ILE A 226 -6.39 -0.22 -15.57
C ILE A 226 -6.64 0.78 -16.71
N GLY A 227 -7.10 0.30 -17.87
CA GLY A 227 -7.34 1.16 -19.03
C GLY A 227 -8.46 2.17 -18.81
N CYS A 228 -9.47 1.79 -18.03
CA CYS A 228 -10.70 2.57 -17.83
C CYS A 228 -11.29 3.01 -19.18
N GLU A 229 -11.45 4.33 -19.41
CA GLU A 229 -11.94 4.91 -20.67
C GLU A 229 -10.88 4.93 -21.79
N THR A 230 -9.62 4.69 -21.44
CA THR A 230 -8.49 4.60 -22.38
C THR A 230 -8.02 3.16 -22.49
N SER A 231 -6.94 2.92 -23.23
CA SER A 231 -6.28 1.62 -23.18
C SER A 231 -5.17 1.62 -22.14
N ALA A 232 -5.06 0.55 -21.36
CA ALA A 232 -4.07 0.39 -20.31
C ALA A 232 -2.63 0.58 -20.81
N LEU A 233 -2.30 0.11 -22.02
CA LEU A 233 -1.01 0.40 -22.63
C LEU A 233 -0.74 1.89 -22.82
N SER A 234 -1.75 2.67 -23.23
CA SER A 234 -1.58 4.12 -23.41
C SER A 234 -1.42 4.83 -22.06
N PHE A 235 -2.17 4.39 -21.04
CA PHE A 235 -2.01 4.87 -19.67
C PHE A 235 -0.60 4.59 -19.13
N LEU A 236 -0.16 3.33 -19.17
CA LEU A 236 1.17 2.91 -18.71
C LEU A 236 2.29 3.62 -19.49
N LEU A 237 2.13 3.79 -20.81
CA LEU A 237 3.10 4.50 -21.64
C LEU A 237 3.21 5.98 -21.25
N SER A 238 2.10 6.65 -20.94
CA SER A 238 2.13 8.05 -20.52
C SER A 238 2.91 8.25 -19.21
N ILE A 239 2.90 7.24 -18.33
CA ILE A 239 3.71 7.21 -17.11
C ILE A 239 5.18 6.88 -17.45
N ALA A 240 5.42 5.90 -18.32
CA ALA A 240 6.76 5.48 -18.72
C ALA A 240 7.56 6.57 -19.47
N THR A 241 6.87 7.53 -20.09
CA THR A 241 7.47 8.70 -20.74
C THR A 241 7.89 9.82 -19.78
N ASN A 242 7.59 9.72 -18.49
CA ASN A 242 8.02 10.70 -17.50
C ASN A 242 9.56 10.77 -17.44
N PRO A 243 10.19 11.95 -17.29
CA PRO A 243 11.64 12.06 -17.14
C PRO A 243 12.16 11.54 -15.78
N ASP A 244 11.29 11.43 -14.77
CA ASP A 244 11.63 10.96 -13.43
C ASP A 244 11.61 9.43 -13.35
N ASP A 245 12.77 8.86 -13.00
CA ASP A 245 12.98 7.42 -12.85
C ASP A 245 12.09 6.84 -11.72
N ASP A 246 11.82 7.59 -10.65
CA ASP A 246 10.98 7.12 -9.52
C ASP A 246 9.50 6.95 -9.92
N ILE A 247 9.07 7.62 -10.99
CA ILE A 247 7.71 7.55 -11.53
C ILE A 247 7.63 6.54 -12.67
N ARG A 248 8.58 6.56 -13.62
CA ARG A 248 8.50 5.76 -14.84
C ARG A 248 8.91 4.30 -14.66
N ILE A 249 9.85 3.99 -13.76
CA ILE A 249 10.37 2.63 -13.57
C ILE A 249 9.27 1.66 -13.15
N PRO A 250 8.38 1.98 -12.19
CA PRO A 250 7.24 1.13 -11.86
C PRO A 250 6.35 0.82 -13.07
N ALA A 251 6.13 1.78 -13.97
CA ALA A 251 5.37 1.54 -15.20
C ALA A 251 6.11 0.59 -16.15
N PHE A 252 7.44 0.73 -16.31
CA PHE A 252 8.25 -0.22 -17.08
C PHE A 252 8.20 -1.64 -16.51
N LYS A 253 8.24 -1.79 -15.18
CA LYS A 253 8.13 -3.08 -14.52
C LYS A 253 6.79 -3.77 -14.83
N VAL A 254 5.68 -3.03 -14.77
CA VAL A 254 4.37 -3.56 -15.18
C VAL A 254 4.37 -3.96 -16.65
N LEU A 255 4.85 -3.10 -17.55
CA LEU A 255 4.95 -3.40 -18.99
C LEU A 255 5.80 -4.66 -19.26
N PHE A 256 6.94 -4.78 -18.61
CA PHE A 256 7.83 -5.94 -18.72
C PHE A 256 7.17 -7.24 -18.23
N SER A 257 6.34 -7.15 -17.20
CA SER A 257 5.60 -8.28 -16.64
C SER A 257 4.48 -8.73 -17.58
N LEU A 258 3.83 -7.78 -18.24
CA LEU A 258 2.83 -8.05 -19.26
C LEU A 258 3.40 -8.80 -20.47
N CYS A 259 4.70 -8.68 -20.77
CA CYS A 259 5.33 -9.41 -21.87
C CYS A 259 5.30 -10.94 -21.71
N HIS A 260 4.92 -11.49 -20.56
CA HIS A 260 4.70 -12.94 -20.40
C HIS A 260 3.41 -13.45 -21.06
N PHE A 261 2.46 -12.56 -21.37
CA PHE A 261 1.14 -12.97 -21.84
C PHE A 261 1.00 -12.76 -23.34
N ASP A 262 0.67 -13.82 -24.08
CA ASP A 262 0.42 -13.77 -25.52
C ASP A 262 -0.58 -12.67 -25.91
N TRP A 263 -1.67 -12.54 -25.14
CA TRP A 263 -2.71 -11.54 -25.39
C TRP A 263 -2.22 -10.10 -25.16
N ALA A 264 -1.35 -9.89 -24.17
CA ALA A 264 -0.81 -8.57 -23.86
C ALA A 264 0.23 -8.17 -24.90
N VAL A 265 1.09 -9.12 -25.30
CA VAL A 265 2.04 -8.93 -26.41
C VAL A 265 1.28 -8.59 -27.68
N THR A 266 0.20 -9.32 -27.99
CA THR A 266 -0.65 -9.01 -29.16
C THR A 266 -1.18 -7.56 -29.12
N ASP A 267 -1.65 -7.09 -27.97
CA ASP A 267 -2.11 -5.71 -27.80
C ASP A 267 -0.96 -4.68 -27.97
N MET A 268 0.22 -5.00 -27.42
CA MET A 268 1.44 -4.18 -27.59
C MET A 268 1.85 -4.06 -29.06
N VAL A 269 1.83 -5.17 -29.80
CA VAL A 269 2.15 -5.21 -31.23
C VAL A 269 1.14 -4.38 -32.02
N ASN A 270 -0.15 -4.46 -31.72
CA ASN A 270 -1.17 -3.75 -32.48
C ASN A 270 -1.13 -2.23 -32.30
N LYS A 271 -0.37 -1.71 -31.33
CA LYS A 271 -0.17 -0.28 -31.11
C LYS A 271 1.17 0.21 -31.65
N ASN A 272 1.14 0.88 -32.79
CA ASN A 272 2.33 1.42 -33.43
C ASN A 272 3.11 2.40 -32.52
N ASP A 273 2.42 3.34 -31.88
CA ASP A 273 3.04 4.36 -31.02
C ASP A 273 3.86 3.75 -29.87
N TYR A 274 3.39 2.62 -29.33
CA TYR A 274 4.10 1.89 -28.27
C TYR A 274 5.42 1.30 -28.79
N PHE A 275 5.34 0.61 -29.93
CA PHE A 275 6.50 -0.03 -30.54
C PHE A 275 7.53 0.99 -31.02
N GLU A 276 7.08 2.11 -31.60
CA GLU A 276 7.94 3.23 -32.00
C GLU A 276 8.62 3.87 -30.79
N TYR A 277 7.91 4.09 -29.69
CA TYR A 277 8.50 4.61 -28.47
C TYR A 277 9.60 3.70 -27.91
N LEU A 278 9.37 2.38 -27.86
CA LEU A 278 10.35 1.43 -27.34
C LEU A 278 11.61 1.39 -28.21
N LEU A 279 11.46 1.36 -29.54
CA LEU A 279 12.58 1.31 -30.47
C LEU A 279 13.35 2.64 -30.56
N ASN A 280 12.74 3.76 -30.15
CA ASN A 280 13.38 5.07 -30.21
C ASN A 280 14.46 5.22 -29.12
N ARG A 281 15.71 5.34 -29.59
CA ARG A 281 16.92 5.52 -28.77
C ARG A 281 17.22 6.99 -28.45
N ASP A 282 16.78 7.92 -29.30
CA ASP A 282 17.09 9.35 -29.19
C ASP A 282 16.32 10.04 -28.06
N ARG A 283 15.24 9.40 -27.58
CA ARG A 283 14.28 10.00 -26.65
C ARG A 283 14.49 9.65 -25.17
N ASP A 284 15.50 8.88 -24.82
CA ASP A 284 15.73 8.49 -23.42
C ASP A 284 16.98 9.15 -22.84
N THR A 285 16.78 10.07 -21.90
CA THR A 285 17.85 10.85 -21.27
C THR A 285 18.49 10.12 -20.09
N THR A 286 17.86 9.06 -19.56
CA THR A 286 18.37 8.30 -18.42
C THR A 286 18.91 6.94 -18.85
N LYS A 287 20.08 6.57 -18.32
CA LYS A 287 20.68 5.23 -18.57
C LYS A 287 19.72 4.12 -18.14
N THR A 288 18.98 4.34 -17.06
CA THR A 288 18.00 3.40 -16.52
C THR A 288 16.84 3.18 -17.48
N GLY A 289 16.27 4.25 -18.05
CA GLY A 289 15.22 4.16 -19.06
C GLY A 289 15.66 3.41 -20.32
N THR A 290 16.90 3.64 -20.78
CA THR A 290 17.49 2.89 -21.88
C THR A 290 17.57 1.38 -21.59
N ILE A 291 18.02 1.00 -20.38
CA ILE A 291 18.08 -0.42 -19.97
C ILE A 291 16.68 -1.03 -19.96
N TRP A 292 15.70 -0.37 -19.37
CA TRP A 292 14.33 -0.91 -19.30
C TRP A 292 13.70 -1.11 -20.67
N LYS A 293 13.88 -0.16 -21.60
CA LYS A 293 13.44 -0.33 -22.99
C LYS A 293 14.11 -1.53 -23.65
N TYR A 294 15.43 -1.67 -23.47
CA TYR A 294 16.16 -2.82 -23.99
C TYR A 294 15.65 -4.13 -23.42
N ASP A 295 15.41 -4.22 -22.11
CA ASP A 295 14.93 -5.43 -21.46
C ASP A 295 13.53 -5.82 -21.92
N ILE A 296 12.62 -4.85 -22.10
CA ILE A 296 11.30 -5.09 -22.69
C ILE A 296 11.43 -5.62 -24.13
N ILE A 297 12.23 -4.95 -24.97
CA ILE A 297 12.46 -5.36 -26.37
C ILE A 297 13.06 -6.77 -26.43
N LYS A 298 14.05 -7.06 -25.58
CA LYS A 298 14.68 -8.36 -25.48
C LYS A 298 13.66 -9.42 -25.08
N LYS A 299 12.81 -9.14 -24.10
CA LYS A 299 11.76 -10.05 -23.66
C LYS A 299 10.71 -10.32 -24.74
N LEU A 300 10.32 -9.30 -25.51
CA LEU A 300 9.43 -9.45 -26.66
C LEU A 300 10.05 -10.32 -27.76
N TRP A 301 11.35 -10.14 -28.03
CA TRP A 301 12.11 -10.96 -28.98
C TRP A 301 12.24 -12.42 -28.54
N GLU A 302 12.53 -12.65 -27.26
CA GLU A 302 12.71 -13.98 -26.66
C GLU A 302 11.38 -14.68 -26.33
N HIS A 303 10.25 -14.02 -26.58
CA HIS A 303 8.93 -14.55 -26.29
C HIS A 303 8.66 -15.87 -27.05
N PRO A 304 8.13 -16.92 -26.41
CA PRO A 304 7.95 -18.24 -27.05
C PRO A 304 7.11 -18.20 -28.34
N MET A 305 6.12 -17.30 -28.39
CA MET A 305 5.24 -17.09 -29.54
C MET A 305 5.66 -15.90 -30.42
N ALA A 306 6.88 -15.37 -30.30
CA ALA A 306 7.30 -14.19 -31.07
C ALA A 306 7.11 -14.38 -32.59
N ALA A 307 7.46 -15.56 -33.11
CA ALA A 307 7.34 -15.88 -34.54
C ALA A 307 5.90 -15.82 -35.09
N SER A 308 4.90 -16.08 -34.25
CA SER A 308 3.48 -16.03 -34.63
C SER A 308 2.82 -14.69 -34.33
N LEU A 309 3.28 -13.98 -33.29
CA LEU A 309 2.70 -12.71 -32.84
C LEU A 309 3.19 -11.50 -33.63
N PHE A 310 4.41 -11.55 -34.19
CA PHE A 310 5.02 -10.42 -34.87
C PHE A 310 5.17 -10.67 -36.38
N SER A 311 5.05 -9.60 -37.17
CA SER A 311 5.41 -9.66 -38.58
C SER A 311 6.92 -9.89 -38.76
N PRO A 312 7.37 -10.52 -39.86
CA PRO A 312 8.80 -10.76 -40.10
C PRO A 312 9.67 -9.49 -40.02
N GLY A 313 9.15 -8.35 -40.50
CA GLY A 313 9.86 -7.07 -40.41
C GLY A 313 10.02 -6.57 -38.97
N ARG A 314 8.99 -6.71 -38.12
CA ARG A 314 9.08 -6.33 -36.71
C ARG A 314 10.03 -7.23 -35.92
N LEU A 315 9.99 -8.54 -36.19
CA LEU A 315 10.95 -9.49 -35.61
C LEU A 315 12.38 -9.14 -35.98
N PHE A 316 12.61 -8.77 -37.24
CA PHE A 316 13.93 -8.34 -37.69
C PHE A 316 14.41 -7.07 -36.95
N HIS A 317 13.53 -6.08 -36.74
CA HIS A 317 13.86 -4.89 -35.95
C HIS A 317 14.17 -5.22 -34.49
N LEU A 318 13.36 -6.06 -33.83
CA LEU A 318 13.61 -6.50 -32.46
C LEU A 318 14.96 -7.22 -32.34
N LYS A 319 15.22 -8.19 -33.22
CA LYS A 319 16.48 -8.92 -33.28
C LYS A 319 17.67 -7.98 -33.45
N THR A 320 17.57 -7.04 -34.40
CA THR A 320 18.63 -6.06 -34.68
C THR A 320 18.89 -5.19 -33.44
N TYR A 321 17.84 -4.70 -32.80
CA TYR A 321 17.95 -3.88 -31.58
C TYR A 321 18.63 -4.65 -30.44
N VAL A 322 18.25 -5.91 -30.22
CA VAL A 322 18.85 -6.77 -29.19
C VAL A 322 20.32 -7.04 -29.47
N GLN A 323 20.69 -7.32 -30.73
CA GLN A 323 22.07 -7.57 -31.15
C GLN A 323 22.97 -6.34 -31.04
N GLN A 324 22.42 -5.15 -31.29
CA GLN A 324 23.12 -3.88 -31.10
C GLN A 324 23.40 -3.58 -29.63
N GLY A 325 22.54 -4.05 -28.72
CA GLY A 325 22.68 -3.78 -27.28
C GLY A 325 22.05 -2.46 -26.85
N ALA A 326 21.91 -2.29 -25.53
CA ALA A 326 21.20 -1.16 -24.92
C ALA A 326 21.83 0.20 -25.25
N TYR A 327 23.17 0.28 -25.27
CA TYR A 327 23.91 1.54 -25.44
C TYR A 327 24.44 1.79 -26.85
N PHE A 328 24.00 1.03 -27.86
CA PHE A 328 24.45 1.27 -29.21
C PHE A 328 24.02 2.65 -29.72
N LEU A 329 25.01 3.41 -30.17
CA LEU A 329 24.89 4.71 -30.82
C LEU A 329 25.07 4.50 -32.33
N PRO A 330 24.09 4.89 -33.16
CA PRO A 330 24.26 4.92 -34.60
C PRO A 330 25.49 5.75 -34.98
N LYS A 331 26.27 5.30 -35.97
CA LYS A 331 27.54 5.93 -36.37
C LYS A 331 27.41 7.42 -36.74
N ASP A 332 26.22 7.84 -37.19
CA ASP A 332 25.96 9.23 -37.59
C ASP A 332 25.89 10.21 -36.40
N LEU A 333 25.68 9.73 -35.16
CA LEU A 333 25.71 10.55 -33.93
C LEU A 333 27.12 10.70 -33.32
N LEU A 334 28.08 9.85 -33.71
CA LEU A 334 29.46 9.96 -33.22
C LEU A 334 30.20 11.11 -33.90
N VAL A 335 29.88 11.42 -35.16
CA VAL A 335 30.54 12.47 -35.94
C VAL A 335 30.25 13.88 -35.39
N SER A 336 29.14 14.08 -34.69
CA SER A 336 28.77 15.37 -34.08
C SER A 336 29.31 15.58 -32.66
N THR A 337 29.88 14.56 -32.02
CA THR A 337 30.47 14.69 -30.67
C THR A 337 31.99 14.84 -30.64
N GLU A 338 32.66 14.62 -31.77
CA GLU A 338 34.13 14.83 -31.92
C GLU A 338 34.50 16.19 -32.52
N THR A 339 33.53 17.05 -32.82
CA THR A 339 33.74 18.40 -33.39
C THR A 339 33.27 19.55 -32.50
N SER A 340 33.41 19.45 -31.17
CA SER A 340 33.12 20.57 -30.25
C SER A 340 34.23 20.81 -29.24
#